data_AF-A0AAV2ITS2-F1
#
_entry.id   AF-A0AAV2ITS2-F1
#
_cell.length_a   1.000
_cell.length_b   1.000
_cell.length_c   1.000
_cell.angle_alpha   90.00
_cell.angle_beta   90.00
_cell.angle_gamma   90.00
#
_symmetry.space_group_name_H-M   'P 1'
#
loop_
_entity.id
_entity.type
_entity.pdbx_description
1 polymer ?
#
loop_
_entity_poly.entity_id
_entity_poly.type
_entity_poly.pdbx_seq_one_letter_code
_entity_poly.pdbx_strand_id
1 'polypeptide(L)' 'GRNVALRQSASQTSTYVEIGIDTQASNAIDGNTNGSVVYNTCSHTAHEDQSPSWNVKFDRPQAVYRFLLYNRFFN' A
#
# COMPACT_ATOMS: atom_id res chain seq x y z
N GLY A 1 12.24 15.59 -3.09
CA GLY A 1 11.62 15.17 -4.36
C GLY A 1 10.12 14.97 -4.15
N ARG A 2 9.30 15.16 -5.19
CA ARG A 2 7.84 14.95 -5.14
C ARG A 2 7.52 13.45 -5.10
N ASN A 3 6.64 13.01 -4.19
CA ASN A 3 6.08 11.66 -4.25
C ASN A 3 5.06 11.59 -5.40
N VAL A 4 5.40 10.86 -6.46
CA VAL A 4 4.54 10.67 -7.64
C VAL A 4 3.55 9.52 -7.49
N ALA A 5 3.67 8.70 -6.45
CA ALA A 5 2.75 7.59 -6.16
C ALA A 5 1.53 8.01 -5.34
N LEU A 6 1.62 9.14 -4.61
CA LEU A 6 0.56 9.64 -3.74
C LEU A 6 -0.79 9.71 -4.46
N ARG A 7 -1.79 8.99 -3.94
CA ARG A 7 -3.18 8.95 -4.45
C ARG A 7 -3.34 8.53 -5.92
N GLN A 8 -2.35 7.83 -6.48
CA GLN A 8 -2.53 7.10 -7.74
C GLN A 8 -3.47 5.89 -7.56
N SER A 9 -3.70 5.14 -8.64
CA SER A 9 -4.43 3.87 -8.55
C SER A 9 -3.50 2.75 -8.07
N ALA A 10 -3.81 2.16 -6.91
CA ALA A 10 -3.12 0.98 -6.41
C ALA A 10 -4.03 -0.25 -6.46
N SER A 11 -3.43 -1.41 -6.68
CA SER A 11 -4.08 -2.71 -6.60
C SER A 11 -3.18 -3.72 -5.91
N GLN A 12 -3.78 -4.76 -5.37
CA GLN A 12 -3.08 -5.91 -4.80
C GLN A 12 -3.80 -7.19 -5.22
N THR A 13 -3.09 -8.31 -5.23
CA THR A 13 -3.60 -9.61 -5.70
C THR A 13 -4.80 -10.11 -4.92
N SER A 14 -4.83 -9.81 -3.63
CA SER A 14 -5.91 -10.15 -2.71
C SER A 14 -5.95 -9.12 -1.58
N THR A 15 -7.08 -8.99 -0.89
CA THR A 15 -7.20 -8.09 0.27
C THR A 15 -7.56 -8.91 1.50
N TYR A 16 -6.78 -8.78 2.56
CA TYR A 16 -7.13 -9.35 3.86
C TYR A 16 -8.33 -8.62 4.45
N VAL A 17 -9.39 -9.35 4.83
CA VAL A 17 -10.62 -8.75 5.36
C VAL A 17 -10.76 -9.08 6.84
N GLU A 18 -10.82 -8.05 7.67
CA GLU A 18 -11.12 -8.14 9.09
C GLU A 18 -12.04 -6.97 9.49
N ILE A 19 -13.02 -7.22 10.36
CA ILE A 19 -13.97 -6.19 10.78
C ILE A 19 -13.22 -5.07 11.50
N GLY A 20 -13.36 -3.84 10.99
CA GLY A 20 -12.77 -2.64 11.59
C GLY A 20 -11.32 -2.35 11.18
N ILE A 21 -10.71 -3.18 10.31
CA ILE A 21 -9.37 -2.96 9.77
C ILE A 21 -9.47 -2.70 8.26
N ASP A 22 -8.93 -1.58 7.81
CA ASP A 22 -8.77 -1.24 6.39
C ASP A 22 -7.36 -1.60 5.93
N THR A 23 -7.29 -2.47 4.92
CA THR A 23 -6.06 -3.05 4.35
C THR A 23 -5.96 -2.86 2.84
N GLN A 24 -6.72 -1.93 2.28
CA GLN A 24 -6.76 -1.69 0.84
C GLN A 24 -5.38 -1.32 0.29
N ALA A 25 -5.15 -1.65 -0.98
CA ALA A 25 -3.91 -1.32 -1.68
C ALA A 25 -3.59 0.20 -1.65
N SER A 26 -4.62 1.05 -1.67
CA SER A 26 -4.49 2.51 -1.64
C SER A 26 -3.77 3.04 -0.40
N ASN A 27 -3.79 2.28 0.70
CA ASN A 27 -3.26 2.72 1.97
C ASN A 27 -1.72 2.89 1.89
N ALA A 28 -1.02 2.09 1.07
CA ALA A 28 0.42 2.24 0.84
C ALA A 28 0.81 3.54 0.09
N ILE A 29 -0.16 4.30 -0.43
CA ILE A 29 0.04 5.55 -1.17
C ILE A 29 -0.90 6.67 -0.70
N ASP A 30 -1.38 6.61 0.54
CA ASP A 30 -2.27 7.61 1.14
C ASP A 30 -1.50 8.86 1.68
N GLY A 31 -0.19 8.72 1.87
CA GLY A 31 0.72 9.76 2.39
C GLY A 31 1.05 9.64 3.88
N ASN A 32 0.53 8.63 4.56
CA ASN A 32 0.82 8.31 5.96
C ASN A 32 1.78 7.11 6.01
N THR A 33 2.85 7.26 6.79
CA THR A 33 3.94 6.27 6.86
C THR A 33 3.90 5.44 8.13
N ASN A 34 2.80 5.51 8.88
CA ASN A 34 2.63 4.73 10.10
C ASN A 34 2.45 3.24 9.72
N GLY A 35 3.34 2.39 10.21
CA GLY A 35 3.37 0.96 9.91
C GLY A 35 2.45 0.12 10.79
N SER A 36 1.64 0.71 11.66
CA SER A 36 0.71 -0.05 12.49
C SER A 36 -0.65 -0.18 11.82
N VAL A 37 -1.04 -1.43 11.54
CA VAL A 37 -2.24 -1.77 10.74
C VAL A 37 -3.54 -1.25 11.34
N VAL A 38 -3.62 -1.08 12.66
CA VAL A 38 -4.82 -0.57 13.35
C VAL A 38 -5.13 0.90 13.04
N TYR A 39 -4.18 1.62 12.44
CA TYR A 39 -4.39 2.99 11.96
C TYR A 39 -4.88 3.06 10.51
N ASN A 40 -5.22 1.92 9.88
CA ASN A 40 -5.87 1.88 8.56
C ASN A 40 -5.06 2.59 7.46
N THR A 41 -3.73 2.44 7.52
CA THR A 41 -2.77 3.08 6.59
C THR A 41 -1.78 2.07 6.00
N CYS A 42 -1.92 0.78 6.32
CA CYS A 42 -1.16 -0.29 5.70
C CYS A 42 -2.01 -1.02 4.65
N SER A 43 -1.39 -1.52 3.59
CA SER A 43 -2.00 -2.53 2.73
C SER A 43 -1.77 -3.94 3.33
N HIS A 44 -2.62 -4.90 3.00
CA HIS A 44 -2.45 -6.30 3.44
C HIS A 44 -3.12 -7.27 2.46
N THR A 45 -2.35 -8.20 1.91
CA THR A 45 -2.87 -9.31 1.09
C THR A 45 -3.43 -10.42 1.96
N ALA A 46 -4.32 -11.26 1.42
CA ALA A 46 -4.90 -12.36 2.15
C ALA A 46 -3.86 -13.46 2.46
N HIS A 47 -4.07 -14.25 3.52
CA HIS A 47 -3.09 -15.23 3.99
C HIS A 47 -2.94 -16.43 3.03
N GLU A 48 -4.01 -16.76 2.31
CA GLU A 48 -4.08 -17.83 1.32
C GLU A 48 -3.46 -17.47 -0.04
N ASP A 49 -3.06 -16.22 -0.23
CA ASP A 49 -2.42 -15.76 -1.46
C ASP A 49 -1.00 -16.32 -1.59
N GLN A 50 -0.82 -17.25 -2.53
CA GLN A 50 0.45 -17.94 -2.73
C GLN A 50 1.47 -17.10 -3.53
N SER A 51 1.06 -15.97 -4.11
CA SER A 51 1.93 -15.12 -4.93
C SER A 51 1.55 -13.65 -4.76
N PRO A 52 1.66 -13.12 -3.54
CA PRO A 52 1.16 -11.80 -3.21
C PRO A 52 1.93 -10.72 -3.96
N SER A 53 1.21 -9.78 -4.57
CA SER A 53 1.82 -8.60 -5.15
C SER A 53 0.97 -7.36 -4.94
N TRP A 54 1.64 -6.23 -4.90
CA TRP A 54 1.05 -4.89 -4.84
C TRP A 54 1.59 -4.08 -6.01
N ASN A 55 0.71 -3.32 -6.66
CA ASN A 55 1.03 -2.56 -7.86
C ASN A 55 0.46 -1.14 -7.75
N VAL A 56 1.18 -0.17 -8.31
CA VAL A 56 0.70 1.19 -8.55
C VAL A 56 0.71 1.49 -10.04
N LYS A 57 -0.41 2.03 -10.53
CA LYS A 57 -0.56 2.52 -11.89
C LYS A 57 -0.50 4.05 -11.89
N PHE A 58 0.46 4.58 -12.64
CA PHE A 58 0.53 6.01 -12.93
C PHE A 58 -0.34 6.34 -14.14
N ASP A 59 -1.11 7.43 -14.08
CA ASP A 59 -1.99 7.84 -15.19
C ASP A 59 -1.23 8.30 -16.43
N ARG A 60 0.06 8.62 -16.24
CA ARG A 60 1.01 8.97 -17.29
C ARG A 60 2.40 8.50 -16.89
N PRO A 61 3.31 8.26 -17.85
CA PRO A 61 4.69 7.90 -17.55
C PRO A 61 5.34 8.86 -16.54
N GLN A 62 6.04 8.30 -15.55
CA GLN A 62 6.76 9.06 -14.53
C GLN A 62 8.25 8.73 -14.61
N ALA A 63 9.10 9.74 -14.51
CA ALA A 63 10.51 9.54 -14.23
C ALA A 63 10.68 9.26 -12.73
N VAL A 64 11.03 8.02 -12.38
CA VAL A 64 11.21 7.59 -10.99
C VAL A 64 12.69 7.38 -10.70
N TYR A 65 13.19 8.12 -9.72
CA TYR A 65 14.61 8.07 -9.33
C TYR A 65 14.85 7.39 -7.98
N ARG A 66 13.79 7.20 -7.18
CA ARG A 66 13.89 6.62 -5.85
C ARG A 66 12.57 5.96 -5.45
N PHE A 67 12.68 4.81 -4.81
CA PHE A 67 11.59 4.16 -4.09
C PHE A 67 11.86 4.26 -2.59
N LEU A 68 10.81 4.52 -1.81
CA LEU A 68 10.84 4.52 -0.35
C LEU A 68 9.75 3.55 0.11
N LEU A 69 10.14 2.52 0.87
CA LEU A 69 9.22 1.52 1.39
C LEU A 69 9.17 1.66 2.92
N TYR A 70 7.96 1.75 3.46
CA TYR A 70 7.71 1.76 4.90
C TYR A 70 7.11 0.41 5.27
N ASN A 71 7.78 -0.33 6.15
CA ASN A 71 7.32 -1.65 6.57
C ASN A 71 6.34 -1.55 7.73
N ARG A 72 5.50 -2.58 7.89
CA ARG A 72 4.68 -2.77 9.09
C ARG A 72 5.57 -2.83 10.33
N PHE A 73 5.12 -2.24 11.42
CA PHE A 73 5.70 -2.44 12.74
C PHE A 73 4.62 -2.73 13.79
N PHE A 74 5.06 -3.29 14.91
CA PHE A 74 4.26 -3.50 16.12
C PHE A 74 4.93 -2.67 17.22
N ASN A 75 4.13 -1.89 17.96
CA ASN A 75 4.56 -1.39 19.26
C ASN A 75 4.20 -2.42 20.33
#